data_AF-A0A6J4G6W2-F1
#
_entry.id   AF-A0A6J4G6W2-F1
#
_cell.length_a   1.000
_cell.length_b   1.000
_cell.length_c   1.000
_cell.angle_alpha   90.00
_cell.angle_beta   90.00
_cell.angle_gamma   90.00
#
_symmetry.space_group_name_H-M   'P 1'
#
loop_
_entity.id
_entity.type
_entity.pdbx_description
1 polymer ?
#
loop_
_entity_poly.entity_id
_entity_poly.type
_entity_poly.pdbx_seq_one_letter_code
_entity_poly.pdbx_strand_id
1 'polypeptide(L)'
;MEAESFKIITMLISLIAITISIITIVMTRKNLKRQLRLAKLEEILEILQFIIGYYRILFSLFHGIEKNLNSLETSNEITKEMRKTMKQQIHFIEINNREIVTSKIARLKILSNAYLTNSNNLKIKLHTISDVFYNMYMYVHSNGGVMRKKEANVIIPNPKEMSMLIEKIEEEIIIEMNLGYKPIDYDVQVDYYKNQFKRDLEG
;
A
#
# COMPACT_ATOMS: atom_id res chain seq x y z
N MET A 1 -46.77 -16.88 49.11
CA MET A 1 -45.66 -15.91 49.05
C MET A 1 -44.43 -16.46 48.33
N GLU A 2 -43.92 -17.65 48.67
CA GLU A 2 -42.67 -18.19 48.05
C GLU A 2 -42.73 -18.38 46.51
N ALA A 3 -43.87 -18.82 45.98
CA ALA A 3 -44.05 -19.04 44.54
C ALA A 3 -44.06 -17.74 43.70
N GLU A 4 -44.48 -16.60 44.28
CA GLU A 4 -44.45 -15.31 43.60
C GLU A 4 -43.04 -14.71 43.59
N SER A 5 -42.31 -14.81 44.70
CA SER A 5 -40.90 -14.41 44.75
C SER A 5 -40.04 -15.19 43.75
N PHE A 6 -40.31 -16.49 43.57
CA PHE A 6 -39.59 -17.31 42.59
C PHE A 6 -39.83 -16.82 41.15
N LYS A 7 -41.08 -16.52 40.79
CA LYS A 7 -41.43 -15.99 39.45
C LYS A 7 -40.76 -14.64 39.17
N ILE A 8 -40.72 -13.74 40.17
CA ILE A 8 -40.04 -12.44 40.04
C ILE A 8 -38.55 -12.65 39.78
N ILE A 9 -37.89 -13.53 40.53
CA ILE A 9 -36.46 -13.85 40.34
C ILE A 9 -36.21 -14.45 38.96
N THR A 10 -37.04 -15.38 38.50
CA THR A 10 -36.90 -15.97 37.16
C THR A 10 -37.06 -14.91 36.07
N MET A 11 -38.06 -14.03 36.19
CA MET A 11 -38.26 -12.92 35.25
C MET A 11 -37.06 -11.97 35.20
N LEU A 12 -36.47 -11.67 36.36
CA LEU A 12 -35.30 -10.80 36.48
C LEU A 12 -34.06 -11.43 35.82
N ILE A 13 -33.83 -12.73 36.05
CA ILE A 13 -32.76 -13.49 35.39
C ILE A 13 -32.95 -13.52 33.87
N SER A 14 -34.18 -13.75 33.39
CA SER A 14 -34.48 -13.71 31.95
C SER A 14 -34.21 -12.33 31.35
N LEU A 15 -34.57 -11.25 32.05
CA LEU A 15 -34.32 -9.88 31.59
C LEU A 15 -32.81 -9.56 31.51
N ILE A 16 -32.04 -10.02 32.50
CA ILE A 16 -30.57 -9.92 32.49
C ILE A 16 -29.98 -10.72 31.31
N ALA A 17 -30.45 -11.94 31.06
CA ALA A 17 -29.96 -12.75 29.95
C ALA A 17 -30.23 -12.09 28.59
N ILE A 18 -31.41 -11.49 28.40
CA ILE A 18 -31.78 -10.77 27.18
C ILE A 18 -30.88 -9.54 26.99
N THR A 19 -30.67 -8.74 28.04
CA THR A 19 -29.82 -7.54 27.96
C THR A 19 -28.36 -7.88 27.64
N ILE A 20 -27.80 -8.90 28.28
CA ILE A 20 -26.45 -9.41 27.97
C ILE A 20 -26.37 -9.87 26.51
N SER A 21 -27.38 -10.58 26.02
CA SER A 21 -27.44 -11.04 24.63
C SER A 21 -27.43 -9.86 23.64
N ILE A 22 -28.22 -8.83 23.89
CA ILE A 22 -28.27 -7.62 23.07
C ILE A 22 -26.91 -6.90 23.07
N ILE A 23 -26.31 -6.69 24.25
CA ILE A 23 -24.99 -6.07 24.39
C ILE A 23 -23.94 -6.86 23.59
N THR A 24 -23.97 -8.19 23.70
CA THR A 24 -23.05 -9.08 23.00
C THR A 24 -23.17 -8.94 21.49
N ILE A 25 -24.40 -8.93 20.96
CA ILE A 25 -24.64 -8.74 19.52
C ILE A 25 -24.09 -7.39 19.04
N VAL A 26 -24.32 -6.31 19.79
CA VAL A 26 -23.83 -4.96 19.44
C VAL A 26 -22.30 -4.93 19.45
N MET A 27 -21.67 -5.48 20.49
CA MET A 27 -20.21 -5.55 20.60
C MET A 27 -19.60 -6.39 19.47
N THR A 28 -20.17 -7.55 19.17
CA THR A 28 -19.72 -8.42 18.08
C THR A 28 -19.81 -7.71 16.72
N ARG A 29 -20.92 -7.00 16.44
CA ARG A 29 -21.05 -6.23 15.20
C ARG A 29 -20.00 -5.12 15.09
N LYS A 30 -19.72 -4.42 16.20
CA LYS A 30 -18.69 -3.37 16.24
C LYS A 30 -17.29 -3.95 16.00
N ASN A 31 -16.99 -5.08 16.63
CA ASN A 31 -15.70 -5.76 16.48
C ASN A 31 -15.51 -6.28 15.05
N LEU A 32 -16.54 -6.89 14.44
CA LEU A 32 -16.49 -7.38 13.07
C LEU A 32 -16.27 -6.25 12.06
N LYS A 33 -16.94 -5.11 12.24
CA LYS A 33 -16.69 -3.91 11.42
C LYS A 33 -15.26 -3.41 11.57
N ARG A 34 -14.72 -3.40 12.79
CA ARG A 34 -13.32 -2.99 13.05
C ARG A 34 -12.33 -3.93 12.37
N GLN A 35 -12.50 -5.25 12.53
CA GLN A 35 -11.65 -6.25 11.89
C GLN A 35 -11.67 -6.14 10.37
N LEU A 36 -12.86 -5.96 9.77
CA LEU A 36 -12.99 -5.75 8.34
C LEU A 36 -12.25 -4.49 7.88
N ARG A 37 -12.39 -3.38 8.61
CA ARG A 37 -11.64 -2.15 8.29
C ARG A 37 -10.14 -2.38 8.38
N LEU A 38 -9.66 -3.01 9.45
CA LEU A 38 -8.23 -3.32 9.64
C LEU A 38 -7.68 -4.16 8.47
N ALA A 39 -8.36 -5.24 8.10
CA ALA A 39 -7.97 -6.06 6.96
C ALA A 39 -7.89 -5.28 5.64
N LYS A 40 -8.74 -4.25 5.47
CA LYS A 40 -8.71 -3.38 4.28
C LYS A 40 -7.58 -2.35 4.34
N LEU A 41 -7.17 -1.92 5.52
CA LEU A 41 -6.00 -1.05 5.72
C LEU A 41 -4.70 -1.84 5.50
N GLU A 42 -4.62 -3.08 5.98
CA GLU A 42 -3.51 -4.01 5.68
C GLU A 42 -3.39 -4.26 4.18
N GLU A 43 -4.51 -4.46 3.49
CA GLU A 43 -4.52 -4.60 2.02
C GLU A 43 -3.99 -3.33 1.30
N ILE A 44 -4.18 -2.13 1.87
CA ILE A 44 -3.56 -0.90 1.33
C ILE A 44 -2.04 -0.95 1.53
N LEU A 45 -1.55 -1.32 2.72
CA LEU A 45 -0.12 -1.45 3.01
C LEU A 45 0.55 -2.48 2.09
N GLU A 46 -0.07 -3.62 1.84
CA GLU A 46 0.44 -4.62 0.89
C GLU A 46 0.59 -4.06 -0.52
N ILE A 47 -0.35 -3.23 -0.99
CA ILE A 47 -0.25 -2.60 -2.31
C ILE A 47 0.86 -1.53 -2.33
N LEU A 48 1.06 -0.79 -1.23
CA LEU A 48 2.20 0.13 -1.11
C LEU A 48 3.53 -0.61 -1.16
N GLN A 49 3.64 -1.77 -0.52
CA GLN A 49 4.81 -2.64 -0.59
C GLN A 49 5.04 -3.20 -2.00
N PHE A 50 3.97 -3.52 -2.73
CA PHE A 50 4.08 -3.83 -4.16
C PHE A 50 4.66 -2.65 -4.95
N ILE A 51 4.14 -1.43 -4.74
CA ILE A 51 4.59 -0.23 -5.43
C ILE A 51 6.08 0.02 -5.16
N ILE A 52 6.51 0.01 -3.90
CA ILE A 52 7.90 0.31 -3.54
C ILE A 52 8.87 -0.76 -4.05
N GLY A 53 8.47 -2.04 -3.99
CA GLY A 53 9.28 -3.17 -4.45
C GLY A 53 9.64 -3.09 -5.93
N TYR A 54 8.74 -2.55 -6.76
CA TYR A 54 8.97 -2.41 -8.20
C TYR A 54 9.38 -0.99 -8.64
N TYR A 55 9.24 0.01 -7.78
CA TYR A 55 9.45 1.42 -8.15
C TYR A 55 10.86 1.68 -8.70
N ARG A 56 11.90 1.15 -8.07
CA ARG A 56 13.30 1.40 -8.47
C ARG A 56 13.60 0.89 -9.88
N ILE A 57 13.12 -0.31 -10.21
CA ILE A 57 13.32 -0.89 -11.56
C ILE A 57 12.52 -0.09 -12.57
N LEU A 58 11.27 0.23 -12.25
CA LEU A 58 10.40 1.03 -13.11
C LEU A 58 11.00 2.41 -13.40
N PHE A 59 11.54 3.08 -12.38
CA PHE A 59 12.24 4.35 -12.49
C PHE A 59 13.46 4.26 -13.41
N SER A 60 14.28 3.22 -13.26
CA SER A 60 15.43 3.01 -14.13
C SER A 60 15.02 2.76 -15.59
N LEU A 61 13.96 1.99 -15.82
CA LEU A 61 13.43 1.71 -17.16
C LEU A 61 12.85 2.97 -17.79
N PHE A 62 12.09 3.75 -17.04
CA PHE A 62 11.51 5.02 -17.47
C PHE A 62 12.59 5.96 -18.03
N HIS A 63 13.63 6.23 -17.24
CA HIS A 63 14.75 7.09 -17.64
C HIS A 63 15.58 6.48 -18.77
N GLY A 64 15.76 5.15 -18.76
CA GLY A 64 16.45 4.44 -19.83
C GLY A 64 15.74 4.60 -21.18
N ILE A 65 14.41 4.44 -21.21
CA ILE A 65 13.60 4.63 -22.41
C ILE A 65 13.65 6.09 -22.87
N GLU A 66 13.52 7.06 -21.96
CA GLU A 66 13.63 8.48 -22.28
C GLU A 66 14.99 8.83 -22.91
N LYS A 67 16.10 8.38 -22.31
CA LYS A 67 17.45 8.54 -22.88
C LYS A 67 17.57 7.93 -24.27
N ASN A 68 16.99 6.74 -24.46
CA ASN A 68 17.04 6.03 -25.73
C ASN A 68 16.26 6.77 -26.82
N LEU A 69 15.07 7.27 -26.53
CA LEU A 69 14.27 8.03 -27.50
C LEU A 69 14.99 9.29 -27.97
N ASN A 70 15.55 10.08 -27.05
CA ASN A 70 16.33 11.27 -27.38
C ASN A 70 17.58 10.93 -28.23
N SER A 71 18.19 9.77 -28.00
CA SER A 71 19.37 9.33 -28.76
C SER A 71 19.01 8.87 -30.18
N LEU A 72 17.86 8.20 -30.36
CA LEU A 72 17.37 7.79 -31.69
C LEU A 72 17.04 9.02 -32.55
N GLU A 73 16.46 10.07 -31.96
CA GLU A 73 16.22 11.34 -32.65
C GLU A 73 17.51 11.97 -33.20
N THR A 74 18.65 11.72 -32.56
CA THR A 74 19.92 12.37 -32.89
C THR A 74 20.80 11.53 -33.82
N SER A 75 20.86 10.20 -33.67
CA SER A 75 21.85 9.36 -34.36
C SER A 75 21.28 8.19 -35.18
N ASN A 76 19.97 7.89 -35.11
CA ASN A 76 19.31 6.75 -35.77
C ASN A 76 19.96 5.36 -35.52
N GLU A 77 20.91 5.21 -34.59
CA GLU A 77 21.58 3.94 -34.30
C GLU A 77 21.11 3.30 -33.00
N ILE A 78 20.87 1.98 -33.04
CA ILE A 78 20.52 1.19 -31.85
C ILE A 78 21.79 0.80 -31.10
N THR A 79 22.02 1.43 -29.95
CA THR A 79 23.20 1.15 -29.10
C THR A 79 23.04 -0.15 -28.30
N LYS A 80 24.16 -0.64 -27.75
CA LYS A 80 24.16 -1.78 -26.81
C LYS A 80 23.34 -1.48 -25.53
N GLU A 81 23.36 -0.23 -25.07
CA GLU A 81 22.57 0.21 -23.91
C GLU A 81 21.08 0.11 -24.19
N MET A 82 20.64 0.54 -25.38
CA MET A 82 19.24 0.43 -25.81
C MET A 82 18.73 -1.01 -25.78
N ARG A 83 19.51 -1.95 -26.35
CA ARG A 83 19.14 -3.37 -26.34
C ARG A 83 19.04 -3.93 -24.93
N LYS A 84 19.92 -3.49 -24.01
CA LYS A 84 19.86 -3.87 -22.60
C LYS A 84 18.59 -3.35 -21.93
N THR A 85 18.23 -2.08 -22.14
CA THR A 85 16.99 -1.50 -21.62
C THR A 85 15.76 -2.24 -22.15
N MET A 86 15.69 -2.53 -23.45
CA MET A 86 14.59 -3.29 -24.05
C MET A 86 14.45 -4.69 -23.45
N LYS A 87 15.57 -5.41 -23.23
CA LYS A 87 15.53 -6.72 -22.58
C LYS A 87 15.03 -6.65 -21.14
N GLN A 88 15.47 -5.64 -20.39
CA GLN A 88 15.00 -5.43 -19.01
C GLN A 88 13.52 -5.02 -18.97
N GLN A 89 13.06 -4.22 -19.92
CA GLN A 89 11.66 -3.83 -20.08
C GLN A 89 10.77 -5.03 -20.35
N ILE A 90 11.12 -5.90 -21.30
CA ILE A 90 10.37 -7.13 -21.61
C ILE A 90 10.23 -7.98 -20.35
N HIS A 91 11.35 -8.25 -19.68
CA HIS A 91 11.34 -9.06 -18.46
C HIS A 91 10.49 -8.43 -17.33
N PHE A 92 10.58 -7.11 -17.16
CA PHE A 92 9.77 -6.40 -16.19
C PHE A 92 8.28 -6.49 -16.49
N ILE A 93 7.86 -6.37 -17.76
CA ILE A 93 6.46 -6.48 -18.19
C ILE A 93 5.94 -7.91 -18.05
N GLU A 94 6.77 -8.92 -18.29
CA GLU A 94 6.41 -10.33 -18.06
C GLU A 94 6.07 -10.60 -16.59
N ILE A 95 6.88 -10.09 -15.66
CA ILE A 95 6.64 -10.23 -14.22
C ILE A 95 5.46 -9.36 -13.77
N ASN A 96 5.44 -8.11 -14.24
CA ASN A 96 4.46 -7.10 -13.86
C ASN A 96 3.55 -6.82 -15.05
N ASN A 97 2.74 -7.81 -15.42
CA ASN A 97 1.83 -7.65 -16.52
C ASN A 97 0.81 -6.53 -16.24
N ARG A 98 0.20 -6.02 -17.31
CA ARG A 98 -0.69 -4.85 -17.24
C ARG A 98 -1.88 -5.08 -16.33
N GLU A 99 -2.41 -6.29 -16.30
CA GLU A 99 -3.58 -6.64 -15.49
C GLU A 99 -3.25 -6.55 -13.99
N ILE A 100 -2.12 -7.12 -13.57
CA ILE A 100 -1.66 -7.08 -12.18
C ILE A 100 -1.51 -5.63 -11.72
N VAL A 101 -0.77 -4.82 -12.45
CA VAL A 101 -0.53 -3.41 -12.09
C VAL A 101 -1.84 -2.63 -12.08
N THR A 102 -2.67 -2.77 -13.12
CA THR A 102 -3.95 -2.04 -13.21
C THR A 102 -4.89 -2.44 -12.07
N SER A 103 -4.95 -3.73 -11.74
CA SER A 103 -5.75 -4.26 -10.63
C SER A 103 -5.28 -3.70 -9.28
N LYS A 104 -3.98 -3.74 -8.99
CA LYS A 104 -3.41 -3.19 -7.74
C LYS A 104 -3.68 -1.68 -7.61
N ILE A 105 -3.46 -0.91 -8.68
CA ILE A 105 -3.69 0.54 -8.69
C ILE A 105 -5.18 0.87 -8.52
N ALA A 106 -6.07 0.19 -9.25
CA ALA A 106 -7.51 0.39 -9.12
C ALA A 106 -7.98 0.03 -7.69
N ARG A 107 -7.47 -1.09 -7.16
CA ARG A 107 -7.79 -1.55 -5.82
C ARG A 107 -7.35 -0.55 -4.75
N LEU A 108 -6.14 0.00 -4.87
CA LEU A 108 -5.63 1.02 -3.95
C LEU A 108 -6.52 2.26 -3.92
N LYS A 109 -6.96 2.74 -5.09
CA LYS A 109 -7.88 3.89 -5.19
C LYS A 109 -9.25 3.59 -4.58
N ILE A 110 -9.80 2.40 -4.81
CA ILE A 110 -11.09 1.98 -4.23
C ILE A 110 -10.98 1.90 -2.71
N LEU A 111 -9.95 1.21 -2.19
CA LEU A 111 -9.77 1.01 -0.76
C LEU A 111 -9.50 2.33 -0.02
N SER A 112 -8.62 3.17 -0.56
CA SER A 112 -8.32 4.48 0.03
C SER A 112 -9.54 5.39 0.07
N ASN A 113 -10.41 5.34 -0.94
CA ASN A 113 -11.67 6.09 -0.92
C ASN A 113 -12.64 5.57 0.15
N ALA A 114 -12.79 4.25 0.24
CA ALA A 114 -13.82 3.61 1.06
C ALA A 114 -13.45 3.47 2.55
N TYR A 115 -12.18 3.27 2.88
CA TYR A 115 -11.76 2.83 4.22
C TYR A 115 -10.83 3.79 4.97
N LEU A 116 -10.19 4.73 4.26
CA LEU A 116 -9.38 5.77 4.89
C LEU A 116 -10.20 7.01 5.22
N THR A 117 -9.76 7.72 6.25
CA THR A 117 -10.14 9.13 6.45
C THR A 117 -9.26 10.03 5.59
N ASN A 118 -9.71 11.24 5.25
CA ASN A 118 -8.86 12.21 4.53
C ASN A 118 -8.02 13.06 5.48
N SER A 119 -7.62 12.51 6.63
CA SER A 119 -6.69 13.16 7.54
C SER A 119 -5.36 13.40 6.82
N ASN A 120 -4.75 14.58 7.02
CA ASN A 120 -3.45 14.94 6.47
C ASN A 120 -3.27 14.72 4.96
N ASN A 121 -4.35 14.82 4.17
CA ASN A 121 -4.35 14.56 2.73
C ASN A 121 -3.93 13.14 2.34
N LEU A 122 -4.08 12.16 3.24
CA LEU A 122 -3.64 10.78 3.03
C LEU A 122 -4.20 10.15 1.74
N LYS A 123 -5.49 10.36 1.45
CA LYS A 123 -6.10 9.87 0.20
C LYS A 123 -5.46 10.48 -1.04
N ILE A 124 -5.21 11.78 -1.00
CA ILE A 124 -4.60 12.53 -2.11
C ILE A 124 -3.17 12.03 -2.34
N LYS A 125 -2.37 11.84 -1.28
CA LYS A 125 -1.02 11.28 -1.38
C LYS A 125 -1.03 9.89 -2.03
N LEU A 126 -1.92 9.01 -1.57
CA LEU A 126 -2.07 7.65 -2.12
C LEU A 126 -2.47 7.65 -3.60
N HIS A 127 -3.43 8.50 -3.98
CA HIS A 127 -3.87 8.61 -5.36
C HIS A 127 -2.76 9.17 -6.24
N THR A 128 -2.01 10.14 -5.74
CA THR A 128 -0.87 10.74 -6.44
C THR A 128 0.22 9.71 -6.70
N ILE A 129 0.64 8.95 -5.69
CA ILE A 129 1.64 7.87 -5.86
C ILE A 129 1.14 6.82 -6.85
N SER A 130 -0.13 6.43 -6.73
CA SER A 130 -0.77 5.48 -7.65
C SER A 130 -0.71 5.97 -9.09
N ASP A 131 -0.99 7.26 -9.31
CA ASP A 131 -0.96 7.88 -10.63
C ASP A 131 0.46 7.99 -11.17
N VAL A 132 1.43 8.42 -10.37
CA VAL A 132 2.85 8.48 -10.76
C VAL A 132 3.34 7.09 -11.18
N PHE A 133 3.12 6.08 -10.33
CA PHE A 133 3.50 4.70 -10.62
C PHE A 133 2.85 4.19 -11.91
N TYR A 134 1.52 4.36 -12.03
CA TYR A 134 0.78 3.88 -13.19
C TYR A 134 1.22 4.59 -14.49
N ASN A 135 1.46 5.90 -14.43
CA ASN A 135 1.90 6.66 -15.60
C ASN A 135 3.30 6.24 -16.05
N MET A 136 4.24 6.06 -15.11
CA MET A 136 5.56 5.51 -15.43
C MET A 136 5.45 4.10 -16.00
N TYR A 137 4.61 3.25 -15.40
CA TYR A 137 4.37 1.89 -15.88
C TYR A 137 3.83 1.89 -17.31
N MET A 138 2.81 2.69 -17.61
CA MET A 138 2.22 2.77 -18.94
C MET A 138 3.21 3.34 -19.97
N TYR A 139 4.05 4.29 -19.57
CA TYR A 139 5.13 4.80 -20.42
C TYR A 139 6.13 3.69 -20.77
N VAL A 140 6.61 2.94 -19.76
CA VAL A 140 7.50 1.81 -19.95
C VAL A 140 6.82 0.71 -20.79
N HIS A 141 5.57 0.36 -20.49
CA HIS A 141 4.81 -0.65 -21.23
C HIS A 141 4.59 -0.28 -22.70
N SER A 142 4.44 1.00 -23.01
CA SER A 142 4.20 1.50 -24.38
C SER A 142 5.47 1.90 -25.11
N ASN A 143 6.66 1.57 -24.56
CA ASN A 143 7.95 1.98 -25.11
C ASN A 143 8.05 3.50 -25.34
N GLY A 144 7.50 4.27 -24.41
CA GLY A 144 7.45 5.72 -24.43
C GLY A 144 6.32 6.34 -25.26
N GLY A 145 5.49 5.53 -25.92
CA GLY A 145 4.41 6.03 -26.80
C GLY A 145 3.21 6.63 -26.06
N VAL A 146 2.98 6.28 -24.80
CA VAL A 146 1.82 6.76 -24.02
C VAL A 146 2.26 7.25 -22.65
N MET A 147 2.37 8.57 -22.50
CA MET A 147 2.31 9.22 -21.19
C MET A 147 0.96 9.93 -21.11
N ARG A 148 0.01 9.35 -20.37
CA ARG A 148 -1.38 9.86 -20.30
C ARG A 148 -1.48 11.31 -19.83
N LYS A 149 -0.45 11.83 -19.15
CA LYS A 149 -0.31 13.23 -18.73
C LYS A 149 1.17 13.60 -18.56
N LYS A 150 1.87 13.97 -19.64
CA LYS A 150 3.23 14.55 -19.52
C LYS A 150 3.21 15.86 -18.71
N GLU A 151 2.08 16.58 -18.75
CA GLU A 151 1.85 17.86 -18.07
C GLU A 151 1.43 17.74 -16.58
N ALA A 152 0.94 16.58 -16.11
CA ALA A 152 0.49 16.42 -14.71
C ALA A 152 1.53 15.76 -13.79
N ASN A 153 2.58 15.14 -14.34
CA ASN A 153 3.67 14.55 -13.56
C ASN A 153 4.95 15.37 -13.73
N VAL A 154 4.90 16.66 -13.38
CA VAL A 154 6.03 17.59 -13.51
C VAL A 154 7.25 17.11 -12.70
N ILE A 155 7.03 16.31 -11.66
CA ILE A 155 8.07 15.78 -10.78
C ILE A 155 7.86 14.27 -10.61
N ILE A 156 8.81 13.47 -11.09
CA ILE A 156 8.92 12.05 -10.79
C ILE A 156 9.93 11.92 -9.65
N PRO A 157 9.51 11.54 -8.43
CA PRO A 157 10.42 11.44 -7.30
C PRO A 157 11.46 10.34 -7.56
N ASN A 158 12.69 10.55 -7.10
CA ASN A 158 13.67 9.49 -7.15
C ASN A 158 13.29 8.35 -6.18
N PRO A 159 13.88 7.15 -6.30
CA PRO A 159 13.49 6.01 -5.46
C PRO A 159 13.58 6.25 -3.95
N LYS A 160 14.54 7.07 -3.50
CA LYS A 160 14.68 7.41 -2.06
C LYS A 160 13.56 8.33 -1.60
N GLU A 161 13.21 9.34 -2.39
CA GLU A 161 12.09 10.25 -2.12
C GLU A 161 10.76 9.50 -2.10
N MET A 162 10.54 8.59 -3.05
CA MET A 162 9.35 7.75 -3.07
C MET A 162 9.27 6.83 -1.85
N SER A 163 10.39 6.22 -1.44
CA SER A 163 10.47 5.38 -0.22
C SER A 163 10.04 6.16 1.01
N MET A 164 10.66 7.33 1.24
CA MET A 164 10.36 8.19 2.38
C MET A 164 8.91 8.66 2.38
N LEU A 165 8.33 8.91 1.19
CA LEU A 165 6.93 9.30 1.08
C LEU A 165 5.99 8.14 1.43
N ILE A 166 6.29 6.93 0.95
CA ILE A 166 5.51 5.72 1.26
C ILE A 166 5.61 5.38 2.74
N GLU A 167 6.82 5.40 3.33
CA GLU A 167 7.03 5.15 4.76
C GLU A 167 6.16 6.06 5.64
N LYS A 168 6.13 7.37 5.35
CA LYS A 168 5.27 8.32 6.06
C LYS A 168 3.78 8.00 5.93
N ILE A 169 3.36 7.54 4.74
CA ILE A 169 1.97 7.15 4.49
C ILE A 169 1.64 5.85 5.26
N GLU A 170 2.55 4.90 5.30
CA GLU A 170 2.40 3.66 6.07
C GLU A 170 2.27 3.96 7.56
N GLU A 171 3.10 4.87 8.11
CA GLU A 171 2.97 5.36 9.48
C GLU A 171 1.60 6.01 9.74
N GLU A 172 1.15 6.90 8.85
CA GLU A 172 -0.17 7.54 8.96
C GLU A 172 -1.31 6.49 8.95
N ILE A 173 -1.22 5.44 8.13
CA ILE A 173 -2.18 4.34 8.09
C ILE A 173 -2.13 3.50 9.36
N ILE A 174 -0.95 3.16 9.87
CA ILE A 174 -0.77 2.40 11.12
C ILE A 174 -1.36 3.16 12.32
N ILE A 175 -1.15 4.47 12.37
CA ILE A 175 -1.77 5.34 13.38
C ILE A 175 -3.31 5.28 13.24
N GLU A 176 -3.84 5.34 12.01
CA GLU A 176 -5.28 5.23 11.77
C GLU A 176 -5.87 3.86 12.17
N MET A 177 -5.09 2.77 12.03
CA MET A 177 -5.48 1.43 12.49
C MET A 177 -5.69 1.37 14.02
N ASN A 178 -5.01 2.26 14.77
CA ASN A 178 -5.13 2.40 16.22
C ASN A 178 -5.05 1.04 16.95
N LEU A 179 -4.04 0.25 16.61
CA LEU A 179 -3.76 -1.06 17.20
C LEU A 179 -2.85 -0.97 18.45
N GLY A 180 -2.43 0.24 18.84
CA GLY A 180 -1.55 0.46 19.99
C GLY A 180 -0.07 0.18 19.73
N TYR A 181 0.32 -0.09 18.47
CA TYR A 181 1.72 -0.24 18.09
C TYR A 181 2.34 1.11 17.78
N LYS A 182 3.48 1.40 18.43
CA LYS A 182 4.39 2.45 17.96
C LYS A 182 5.26 1.88 16.84
N PRO A 183 5.59 2.64 15.79
CA PRO A 183 6.63 2.23 14.86
C PRO A 183 7.90 1.88 15.64
N ILE A 184 8.62 0.85 15.19
CA ILE A 184 9.87 0.44 15.81
C ILE A 184 10.84 1.61 15.69
N ASP A 185 11.48 1.97 16.80
CA ASP A 185 12.49 3.03 16.82
C ASP A 185 13.67 2.62 15.92
N TYR A 186 14.04 3.52 15.01
CA TYR A 186 15.13 3.30 14.06
C TYR A 186 16.45 2.97 14.77
N ASP A 187 16.75 3.62 15.89
CA ASP A 187 17.99 3.38 16.63
C ASP A 187 17.99 1.98 17.25
N VAL A 188 16.84 1.51 17.72
CA VAL A 188 16.66 0.15 18.23
C VAL A 188 16.83 -0.88 17.10
N GLN A 189 16.28 -0.61 15.92
CA GLN A 189 16.43 -1.49 14.75
C GLN A 189 17.90 -1.57 14.29
N VAL A 190 18.60 -0.43 14.25
CA VAL A 190 20.01 -0.36 13.87
C VAL A 190 20.89 -1.08 14.89
N ASP A 191 20.60 -0.91 16.19
CA ASP A 191 21.31 -1.61 17.26
C ASP A 191 21.16 -3.13 17.13
N TYR A 192 19.93 -3.62 16.93
CA TYR A 192 19.66 -5.02 16.66
C TYR A 192 20.44 -5.53 15.43
N TYR A 193 20.39 -4.79 14.31
CA TYR A 193 21.09 -5.20 13.09
C TYR A 193 22.59 -5.32 13.28
N LYS A 194 23.21 -4.36 13.99
CA LYS A 194 24.65 -4.34 14.22
C LYS A 194 25.11 -5.40 15.22
N ASN A 195 24.34 -5.56 16.30
CA ASN A 195 24.83 -6.27 17.47
C ASN A 195 24.26 -7.68 17.58
N GLN A 196 23.03 -7.92 17.14
CA GLN A 196 22.33 -9.18 17.41
C GLN A 196 22.01 -9.97 16.14
N PHE A 197 21.67 -9.32 15.03
CA PHE A 197 21.20 -10.01 13.83
C PHE A 197 22.19 -11.04 13.28
N LYS A 198 23.49 -10.72 13.29
CA LYS A 198 24.53 -11.68 12.87
C LYS A 198 24.54 -12.93 13.77
N ARG A 199 24.36 -12.77 15.08
CA ARG A 199 24.33 -13.89 16.03
C ARG A 199 23.11 -14.79 15.81
N ASP A 200 21.96 -14.19 15.48
CA ASP A 200 20.73 -14.94 15.21
C ASP A 200 20.79 -15.72 13.89
N LEU A 201 21.59 -15.27 12.90
CA LEU A 201 21.80 -16.00 11.64
C LEU A 201 22.74 -17.20 11.77
N GLU A 202 23.62 -17.17 12.76
CA GLU A 202 24.62 -18.22 13.04
C GLU A 202 24.11 -19.26 14.06
N GLY A 203 22.92 -19.05 14.62
CA GLY A 203 22.24 -19.92 15.59
C GLY A 203 21.54 -21.12 14.98
#